data_AF-A0A5S4F9I0-F1
#
_entry.id   AF-A0A5S4F9I0-F1
#
_cell.length_a   1.000
_cell.length_b   1.000
_cell.length_c   1.000
_cell.angle_alpha   90.00
_cell.angle_beta   90.00
_cell.angle_gamma   90.00
#
_symmetry.space_group_name_H-M   'P 1'
#
loop_
_entity.id
_entity.type
_entity.pdbx_description
1 polymer ?
#
loop_
_entity_poly.entity_id
_entity_poly.type
_entity_poly.pdbx_seq_one_letter_code
_entity_poly.pdbx_strand_id
1 'polypeptide(L)'
;MPDSSTEQTKRVAPFSPYVALRHLVRAQKLTVGPAVSIRETLLLLDRMRVDAVVVVDADSRVPLGIVTLLDVVRRIGIEDCDLQAPIATVMTSGLITVPADGTAHQASVVMVRRGVRHLVLTEADGSYFNLVSQTDLYTLPGAQHTDLVQSILAARDIRTLAVLAGQIRAFVARLVAERVSADALCHRISSLNDLLTLQVIELVAGQFDLPYVPWCWLVFGSEGRLEQTLATDQDNGLIFDAESDAEAARLRAAFLPFARAVNEALDACGFPLCKGNIMAGNPQWCLSIDEWRTAFLTWLSTPQPEALLNSSIFFDLRGLYGQESLVNDLRKWLLSHASTYPIFLRAMVENTMNWDSPLNWWKGFRYDRDKEFPHTIDLKKHGSRPFVDAARIYALAMQIPDTNTVERLRVSGEQGGMAADELAVLIDAFHHIQRLRLEHQVNGSSVAAVSNRVNPDELHELDRLILKESLKQVQHLQKRLTRQYLSG
;
A
#
# COMPACT_ATOMS: atom_id res chain seq x y z
N MET A 1 28.95 -41.43 4.29
CA MET A 1 28.55 -40.10 4.77
C MET A 1 28.71 -39.13 3.61
N PRO A 2 27.66 -38.84 2.84
CA PRO A 2 27.62 -37.66 2.01
C PRO A 2 26.82 -36.56 2.70
N ASP A 3 27.40 -35.37 2.75
CA ASP A 3 26.82 -34.15 3.31
C ASP A 3 25.47 -33.81 2.66
N SER A 4 24.44 -33.75 3.49
CA SER A 4 23.14 -33.18 3.13
C SER A 4 23.23 -31.65 3.23
N SER A 5 23.73 -31.00 2.19
CA SER A 5 23.52 -29.57 1.99
C SER A 5 22.09 -29.35 1.53
N THR A 6 21.15 -29.33 2.48
CA THR A 6 19.80 -28.83 2.26
C THR A 6 19.91 -27.36 1.88
N GLU A 7 19.73 -27.09 0.59
CA GLU A 7 19.62 -25.75 0.03
C GLU A 7 18.50 -25.02 0.79
N GLN A 8 18.87 -24.05 1.63
CA GLN A 8 17.92 -23.17 2.30
C GLN A 8 17.17 -22.41 1.21
N THR A 9 15.95 -22.85 0.95
CA THR A 9 14.98 -22.12 0.15
C THR A 9 14.82 -20.76 0.83
N LYS A 10 15.40 -19.70 0.24
CA LYS A 10 15.19 -18.32 0.71
C LYS A 10 13.69 -18.09 0.78
N ARG A 11 13.14 -17.99 2.00
CA ARG A 11 11.78 -17.53 2.22
C ARG A 11 11.66 -16.19 1.52
N VAL A 12 10.79 -16.11 0.51
CA VAL A 12 10.36 -14.84 -0.07
C VAL A 12 9.81 -14.02 1.10
N ALA A 13 10.47 -12.92 1.43
CA ALA A 13 9.97 -12.01 2.45
C ALA A 13 8.56 -11.55 2.04
N PRO A 14 7.59 -11.48 2.96
CA PRO A 14 6.29 -10.92 2.64
C PRO A 14 6.48 -9.50 2.08
N PHE A 15 5.79 -9.24 0.98
CA PHE A 15 5.88 -7.99 0.23
C PHE A 15 5.45 -6.81 1.10
N SER A 16 6.40 -5.94 1.48
CA SER A 16 6.08 -4.59 1.97
C SER A 16 6.20 -3.61 0.80
N PRO A 17 5.33 -2.59 0.70
CA PRO A 17 5.47 -1.56 -0.33
C PRO A 17 6.73 -0.71 -0.15
N TYR A 18 7.40 -0.82 1.01
CA TYR A 18 8.70 -0.22 1.29
C TYR A 18 9.85 -1.18 1.01
N VAL A 19 9.57 -2.41 0.54
CA VAL A 19 10.60 -3.30 0.02
C VAL A 19 11.18 -2.63 -1.21
N ALA A 20 12.49 -2.37 -1.13
CA ALA A 20 13.24 -1.84 -2.25
C ALA A 20 13.09 -2.76 -3.47
N LEU A 21 12.89 -2.18 -4.65
CA LEU A 21 12.73 -2.87 -5.93
C LEU A 21 13.84 -3.91 -6.16
N ARG A 22 15.05 -3.65 -5.63
CA ARG A 22 16.17 -4.60 -5.67
C ARG A 22 15.88 -5.98 -5.08
N HIS A 23 14.90 -6.10 -4.19
CA HIS A 23 14.48 -7.38 -3.60
C HIS A 23 13.32 -8.03 -4.35
N LEU A 24 12.67 -7.33 -5.28
CA LEU A 24 11.55 -7.81 -6.08
C LEU A 24 11.97 -8.37 -7.43
N VAL A 25 13.11 -7.94 -7.95
CA VAL A 25 13.59 -8.37 -9.26
C VAL A 25 14.09 -9.81 -9.24
N ARG A 26 13.80 -10.52 -10.34
CA ARG A 26 14.37 -11.85 -10.58
C ARG A 26 15.90 -11.77 -10.65
N ALA A 27 16.57 -12.80 -10.18
CA ALA A 27 18.04 -12.82 -10.08
C ALA A 27 18.76 -12.68 -11.44
N GLN A 28 18.08 -12.95 -12.55
CA GLN A 28 18.68 -12.99 -13.87
C GLN A 28 18.57 -11.64 -14.58
N LYS A 29 19.72 -10.97 -14.72
CA LYS A 29 19.86 -9.73 -15.49
C LYS A 29 19.83 -10.07 -16.99
N LEU A 30 18.85 -9.53 -17.71
CA LEU A 30 18.71 -9.72 -19.15
C LEU A 30 19.18 -8.47 -19.88
N THR A 31 20.43 -8.52 -20.33
CA THR A 31 21.07 -7.42 -21.06
C THR A 31 21.78 -7.90 -22.31
N VAL A 32 21.88 -7.03 -23.31
CA VAL A 32 22.69 -7.22 -24.52
C VAL A 32 23.54 -5.97 -24.79
N GLY A 33 24.66 -6.13 -25.49
CA GLY A 33 25.46 -5.01 -25.98
C GLY A 33 24.83 -4.35 -27.21
N PRO A 34 25.13 -3.07 -27.49
CA PRO A 34 24.51 -2.33 -28.61
C PRO A 34 24.83 -2.91 -30.00
N ALA A 35 25.95 -3.62 -30.13
CA ALA A 35 26.40 -4.24 -31.37
C ALA A 35 25.84 -5.65 -31.62
N VAL A 36 25.16 -6.25 -30.63
CA VAL A 36 24.55 -7.58 -30.77
C VAL A 36 23.50 -7.53 -31.87
N SER A 37 23.42 -8.57 -32.70
CA SER A 37 22.46 -8.58 -33.81
C SER A 37 21.01 -8.64 -33.30
N ILE A 38 20.08 -8.13 -34.10
CA ILE A 38 18.65 -8.28 -33.83
C ILE A 38 18.29 -9.76 -33.67
N ARG A 39 18.80 -10.63 -34.55
CA ARG A 39 18.56 -12.08 -34.50
C ARG A 39 18.96 -12.69 -33.16
N GLU A 40 20.18 -12.42 -32.69
CA GLU A 40 20.67 -12.97 -31.41
C GLU A 40 19.85 -12.46 -30.23
N THR A 41 19.44 -11.20 -30.27
CA THR A 41 18.58 -10.60 -29.24
C THR A 41 17.21 -11.29 -29.20
N LEU A 42 16.58 -11.56 -30.35
CA LEU A 42 15.31 -12.27 -30.43
C LEU A 42 15.42 -13.72 -29.93
N LEU A 43 16.50 -14.42 -30.28
CA LEU A 43 16.77 -15.77 -29.78
C LEU A 43 16.97 -15.79 -28.26
N LEU A 44 17.55 -14.72 -27.69
CA LEU A 44 17.70 -14.58 -26.25
C LEU A 44 16.33 -14.38 -25.58
N LEU A 45 15.48 -13.49 -26.09
CA LEU A 45 14.12 -13.26 -25.57
C LEU A 45 13.30 -14.57 -25.55
N ASP A 46 13.33 -15.33 -26.66
CA ASP A 46 12.63 -16.62 -26.78
C ASP A 46 13.18 -17.68 -25.81
N ARG A 47 14.50 -17.88 -25.80
CA ARG A 47 15.17 -18.87 -24.92
C ARG A 47 14.90 -18.60 -23.45
N MET A 48 14.92 -17.32 -23.07
CA MET A 48 14.74 -16.90 -21.69
C MET A 48 13.27 -16.74 -21.29
N ARG A 49 12.33 -16.86 -22.24
CA ARG A 49 10.89 -16.67 -22.05
C ARG A 49 10.56 -15.34 -21.36
N VAL A 50 11.19 -14.28 -21.82
CA VAL A 50 10.95 -12.92 -21.33
C VAL A 50 10.48 -12.02 -22.46
N ASP A 51 9.83 -10.93 -22.08
CA ASP A 51 9.19 -10.00 -23.02
C ASP A 51 9.96 -8.70 -23.23
N ALA A 52 11.10 -8.52 -22.55
CA ALA A 52 11.97 -7.36 -22.70
C ALA A 52 13.44 -7.65 -22.36
N VAL A 53 14.33 -6.88 -22.97
CA VAL A 53 15.79 -6.91 -22.74
C VAL A 53 16.36 -5.49 -22.78
N VAL A 54 17.33 -5.20 -21.93
CA VAL A 54 17.96 -3.88 -21.85
C VAL A 54 19.27 -3.88 -22.65
N VAL A 55 19.44 -2.88 -23.51
CA VAL A 55 20.69 -2.63 -24.21
C VAL A 55 21.59 -1.84 -23.27
N VAL A 56 22.73 -2.39 -22.90
CA VAL A 56 23.65 -1.81 -21.93
C VAL A 56 25.02 -1.66 -22.57
N ASP A 57 25.65 -0.51 -22.35
CA ASP A 57 27.04 -0.30 -22.72
C ASP A 57 27.96 -1.21 -21.89
N ALA A 58 28.80 -2.00 -22.55
CA ALA A 58 29.60 -3.03 -21.87
C ALA A 58 30.64 -2.44 -20.90
N ASP A 59 31.19 -1.27 -21.22
CA ASP A 59 32.28 -0.65 -20.46
C ASP A 59 31.76 0.20 -19.31
N SER A 60 30.79 1.10 -19.58
CA SER A 60 30.23 2.01 -18.58
C SER A 60 29.08 1.43 -17.76
N ARG A 61 28.52 0.29 -18.20
CA ARG A 61 27.27 -0.32 -17.67
C ARG A 61 26.06 0.61 -17.69
N VAL A 62 26.09 1.69 -18.45
CA VAL A 62 24.95 2.61 -18.59
C VAL A 62 23.90 1.95 -19.49
N PRO A 63 22.61 1.94 -19.08
CA PRO A 63 21.56 1.43 -19.95
C PRO A 63 21.30 2.44 -21.08
N LEU A 64 21.43 1.99 -22.33
CA LEU A 64 21.31 2.80 -23.54
C LEU A 64 19.90 2.77 -24.15
N GLY A 65 19.19 1.66 -23.99
CA GLY A 65 17.84 1.48 -24.52
C GLY A 65 17.20 0.17 -24.08
N ILE A 66 15.95 -0.03 -24.47
CA ILE A 66 15.18 -1.25 -24.19
C ILE A 66 14.55 -1.78 -25.47
N VAL A 67 14.43 -3.10 -25.57
CA VAL A 67 13.70 -3.78 -26.63
C VAL A 67 12.66 -4.67 -25.98
N THR A 68 11.40 -4.48 -26.36
CA THR A 68 10.26 -5.29 -25.90
C THR A 68 9.70 -6.13 -27.04
N LEU A 69 8.94 -7.19 -26.73
CA LEU A 69 8.21 -7.98 -27.75
C LEU A 69 7.28 -7.11 -28.61
N LEU A 70 6.77 -6.00 -28.08
CA LEU A 70 5.97 -5.05 -28.85
C LEU A 70 6.81 -4.33 -29.92
N ASP A 71 8.06 -3.99 -29.61
CA ASP A 71 9.01 -3.39 -30.57
C ASP A 71 9.37 -4.40 -31.67
N VAL A 72 9.45 -5.70 -31.34
CA VAL A 72 9.66 -6.77 -32.33
C VAL A 72 8.55 -6.79 -33.38
N VAL A 73 7.29 -6.67 -32.97
CA VAL A 73 6.17 -6.64 -33.91
C VAL A 73 6.19 -5.35 -34.73
N ARG A 74 6.38 -4.19 -34.10
CA ARG A 74 6.22 -2.88 -34.74
C ARG A 74 7.39 -2.44 -35.60
N ARG A 75 8.62 -2.61 -35.13
CA ARG A 75 9.82 -2.09 -35.79
C ARG A 75 10.57 -3.16 -36.58
N ILE A 76 10.57 -4.41 -36.09
CA ILE A 76 11.30 -5.49 -36.78
C ILE A 76 10.38 -6.18 -37.79
N GLY A 77 9.14 -6.50 -37.40
CA GLY A 77 8.20 -7.24 -38.25
C GLY A 77 7.51 -6.42 -39.34
N ILE A 78 7.13 -5.17 -39.05
CA ILE A 78 6.39 -4.32 -40.02
C ILE A 78 7.33 -3.49 -40.90
N GLU A 79 8.45 -2.99 -40.38
CA GLU A 79 9.37 -2.10 -41.11
C GLU A 79 10.46 -2.87 -41.89
N ASP A 80 10.36 -4.20 -41.98
CA ASP A 80 11.24 -5.12 -42.72
C ASP A 80 12.76 -4.89 -42.46
N CYS A 81 13.13 -4.95 -41.18
CA CYS A 81 14.51 -4.72 -40.74
C CYS A 81 15.45 -5.89 -41.06
N ASP A 82 16.71 -5.59 -41.41
CA ASP A 82 17.77 -6.60 -41.50
C ASP A 82 18.07 -7.19 -40.11
N LEU A 83 17.80 -8.48 -39.92
CA LEU A 83 18.01 -9.20 -38.67
C LEU A 83 19.50 -9.30 -38.26
N GLN A 84 20.43 -9.03 -39.17
CA GLN A 84 21.86 -8.95 -38.86
C GLN A 84 22.31 -7.57 -38.41
N ALA A 85 21.46 -6.55 -38.54
CA ALA A 85 21.77 -5.22 -38.06
C ALA A 85 21.95 -5.19 -36.53
N PRO A 86 22.74 -4.24 -36.00
CA PRO A 86 22.88 -4.03 -34.57
C PRO A 86 21.54 -3.70 -33.89
N ILE A 87 21.31 -4.27 -32.71
CA ILE A 87 20.08 -4.06 -31.93
C ILE A 87 19.86 -2.59 -31.54
N ALA A 88 20.95 -1.82 -31.42
CA ALA A 88 20.90 -0.39 -31.15
C ALA A 88 20.13 0.42 -32.21
N THR A 89 19.93 -0.12 -33.42
CA THR A 89 19.18 0.55 -34.49
C THR A 89 17.67 0.53 -34.28
N VAL A 90 17.14 -0.43 -33.50
CA VAL A 90 15.70 -0.65 -33.29
C VAL A 90 15.25 -0.47 -31.85
N MET A 91 16.20 -0.32 -30.90
CA MET A 91 15.88 -0.12 -29.48
C MET A 91 15.11 1.18 -29.23
N THR A 92 14.28 1.21 -28.20
CA THR A 92 13.71 2.45 -27.69
C THR A 92 14.73 3.14 -26.80
N SER A 93 15.21 4.30 -27.25
CA SER A 93 16.06 5.23 -26.49
C SER A 93 15.22 6.17 -25.62
N GLY A 94 15.85 6.91 -24.71
CA GLY A 94 15.13 7.76 -23.75
C GLY A 94 14.47 6.95 -22.64
N LEU A 95 15.24 6.07 -22.00
CA LEU A 95 14.76 5.15 -20.98
C LEU A 95 14.08 5.87 -19.83
N ILE A 96 12.98 5.28 -19.37
CA ILE A 96 12.38 5.63 -18.10
C ILE A 96 13.00 4.72 -17.04
N THR A 97 13.78 5.32 -16.15
CA THR A 97 14.48 4.62 -15.08
C THR A 97 13.89 4.95 -13.72
N VAL A 98 14.05 4.01 -12.78
CA VAL A 98 13.79 4.24 -11.35
C VAL A 98 14.96 3.68 -10.53
N PRO A 99 15.30 4.28 -9.37
CA PRO A 99 16.37 3.74 -8.53
C PRO A 99 16.05 2.31 -8.06
N ALA A 100 17.07 1.45 -7.99
CA ALA A 100 16.92 0.08 -7.47
C ALA A 100 16.49 0.05 -5.99
N ASP A 101 16.82 1.10 -5.24
CA ASP A 101 16.36 1.33 -3.87
C ASP A 101 14.97 1.98 -3.78
N GLY A 102 14.36 2.31 -4.92
CA GLY A 102 13.00 2.81 -5.00
C GLY A 102 11.98 1.75 -4.58
N THR A 103 10.73 2.16 -4.38
CA THR A 103 9.66 1.28 -3.91
C THR A 103 8.88 0.64 -5.05
N ALA A 104 8.23 -0.50 -4.78
CA ALA A 104 7.29 -1.11 -5.73
C ALA A 104 6.20 -0.14 -6.18
N HIS A 105 5.72 0.67 -5.24
CA HIS A 105 4.75 1.72 -5.45
C HIS A 105 5.24 2.77 -6.46
N GLN A 106 6.46 3.30 -6.27
CA GLN A 106 7.04 4.29 -7.19
C GLN A 106 7.11 3.76 -8.62
N ALA A 107 7.57 2.52 -8.76
CA ALA A 107 7.62 1.87 -10.07
C ALA A 107 6.22 1.75 -10.69
N SER A 108 5.19 1.40 -9.91
CA SER A 108 3.80 1.31 -10.38
C SER A 108 3.27 2.65 -10.89
N VAL A 109 3.49 3.74 -10.15
CA VAL A 109 3.06 5.09 -10.55
C VAL A 109 3.74 5.53 -11.85
N VAL A 110 5.05 5.30 -11.97
CA VAL A 110 5.81 5.65 -13.17
C VAL A 110 5.32 4.85 -14.38
N MET A 111 5.04 3.55 -14.20
CA MET A 111 4.46 2.71 -15.26
C MET A 111 3.11 3.23 -15.74
N VAL A 112 2.20 3.60 -14.83
CA VAL A 112 0.88 4.17 -15.15
C VAL A 112 1.03 5.47 -15.95
N ARG A 113 1.74 6.45 -15.39
CA ARG A 113 1.88 7.81 -15.97
C ARG A 113 2.53 7.81 -17.33
N ARG A 114 3.54 6.94 -17.53
CA ARG A 114 4.27 6.87 -18.79
C ARG A 114 3.68 5.86 -19.77
N GLY A 115 2.65 5.11 -19.36
CA GLY A 115 2.05 4.06 -20.17
C GLY A 115 3.02 2.93 -20.53
N VAL A 116 4.01 2.65 -19.67
CA VAL A 116 5.05 1.63 -19.91
C VAL A 116 4.85 0.42 -19.02
N ARG A 117 5.21 -0.77 -19.52
CA ARG A 117 5.08 -2.05 -18.80
C ARG A 117 6.37 -2.51 -18.12
N HIS A 118 7.49 -1.87 -18.47
CA HIS A 118 8.82 -2.23 -18.01
C HIS A 118 9.55 -0.97 -17.57
N LEU A 119 10.25 -1.05 -16.44
CA LEU A 119 11.11 0.00 -15.94
C LEU A 119 12.52 -0.53 -15.74
N VAL A 120 13.48 0.27 -16.17
CA VAL A 120 14.89 -0.02 -15.96
C VAL A 120 15.28 0.46 -14.57
N LEU A 121 15.82 -0.45 -13.76
CA LEU A 121 16.34 -0.13 -12.45
C LEU A 121 17.81 0.30 -12.56
N THR A 122 18.17 1.40 -11.92
CA THR A 122 19.54 1.92 -11.88
C THR A 122 20.06 2.01 -10.46
N GLU A 123 21.37 1.84 -10.29
CA GLU A 123 22.06 2.21 -9.06
C GLU A 123 22.18 3.75 -8.95
N ALA A 124 22.62 4.24 -7.80
CA ALA A 124 22.77 5.69 -7.55
C ALA A 124 23.77 6.37 -8.51
N ASP A 125 24.73 5.62 -9.07
CA ASP A 125 25.71 6.09 -10.05
C ASP A 125 25.16 6.09 -11.51
N GLY A 126 23.90 5.71 -11.70
CA GLY A 126 23.26 5.61 -13.01
C GLY A 126 23.55 4.30 -13.77
N SER A 127 24.36 3.40 -13.20
CA SER A 127 24.64 2.12 -13.83
C SER A 127 23.42 1.18 -13.76
N TYR A 128 23.32 0.29 -14.75
CA TYR A 128 22.22 -0.69 -14.82
C TYR A 128 22.25 -1.65 -13.62
N PHE A 129 21.13 -1.72 -12.91
CA PHE A 129 20.92 -2.70 -11.86
C PHE A 129 20.17 -3.93 -12.38
N ASN A 130 18.93 -3.75 -12.83
CA ASN A 130 18.04 -4.80 -13.34
C ASN A 130 16.84 -4.21 -14.11
N LEU A 131 15.89 -5.05 -14.55
CA LEU A 131 14.60 -4.64 -15.10
C LEU A 131 13.48 -5.09 -14.15
N VAL A 132 12.44 -4.28 -14.01
CA VAL A 132 11.19 -4.69 -13.36
C VAL A 132 10.04 -4.55 -14.34
N SER A 133 9.25 -5.61 -14.50
CA SER A 133 8.01 -5.58 -15.26
C SER A 133 6.83 -5.24 -14.35
N GLN A 134 5.72 -4.83 -14.95
CA GLN A 134 4.48 -4.63 -14.22
C GLN A 134 4.03 -5.90 -13.49
N THR A 135 4.25 -7.08 -14.08
CA THR A 135 3.98 -8.37 -13.42
C THR A 135 4.85 -8.61 -12.20
N ASP A 136 6.08 -8.09 -12.17
CA ASP A 136 6.97 -8.22 -11.02
C ASP A 136 6.51 -7.35 -9.84
N LEU A 137 5.95 -6.17 -10.10
CA LEU A 137 5.44 -5.25 -9.06
C LEU A 137 4.19 -5.77 -8.35
N TYR A 138 3.32 -6.43 -9.12
CA TYR A 138 2.07 -6.99 -8.63
C TYR A 138 2.16 -8.52 -8.49
N THR A 139 3.35 -9.07 -8.21
CA THR A 139 3.56 -10.52 -8.20
C THR A 139 2.77 -11.19 -7.08
N LEU A 140 1.57 -11.63 -7.43
CA LEU A 140 0.88 -12.72 -6.78
C LEU A 140 0.42 -13.67 -7.88
N PRO A 141 0.64 -15.00 -7.76
CA PRO A 141 0.27 -15.97 -8.79
C PRO A 141 -1.21 -15.85 -9.23
N GLY A 142 -1.46 -16.03 -10.53
CA GLY A 142 -2.81 -16.20 -11.10
C GLY A 142 -3.08 -15.32 -12.33
N ALA A 143 -3.51 -15.93 -13.44
CA ALA A 143 -3.79 -15.24 -14.72
C ALA A 143 -4.82 -14.11 -14.58
N GLN A 144 -5.88 -14.33 -13.79
CA GLN A 144 -6.94 -13.34 -13.59
C GLN A 144 -6.45 -12.07 -12.87
N HIS A 145 -5.43 -12.16 -12.02
CA HIS A 145 -4.83 -10.98 -11.41
C HIS A 145 -4.14 -10.10 -12.45
N THR A 146 -3.35 -10.74 -13.32
CA THR A 146 -2.66 -10.07 -14.42
C THR A 146 -3.67 -9.39 -15.37
N ASP A 147 -4.78 -10.06 -15.69
CA ASP A 147 -5.83 -9.50 -16.55
C ASP A 147 -6.47 -8.24 -15.95
N LEU A 148 -6.78 -8.24 -14.64
CA LEU A 148 -7.31 -7.06 -13.95
C LEU A 148 -6.32 -5.90 -13.99
N VAL A 149 -5.06 -6.17 -13.65
CA VAL A 149 -3.98 -5.17 -13.67
C VAL A 149 -3.83 -4.54 -15.06
N GLN A 150 -3.83 -5.35 -16.13
CA GLN A 150 -3.77 -4.84 -17.51
C GLN A 150 -5.02 -4.05 -17.88
N SER A 151 -6.20 -4.50 -17.48
CA SER A 151 -7.46 -3.84 -17.80
C SER A 151 -7.60 -2.48 -17.12
N ILE A 152 -7.13 -2.34 -15.87
CA ILE A 152 -7.13 -1.07 -15.15
C ILE A 152 -6.24 -0.05 -15.87
N LEU A 153 -5.00 -0.42 -16.22
CA LEU A 153 -4.10 0.48 -16.96
C LEU A 153 -4.61 0.87 -18.35
N ALA A 154 -5.31 -0.05 -19.00
CA ALA A 154 -5.86 0.18 -20.33
C ALA A 154 -7.13 1.04 -20.29
N ALA A 155 -7.76 1.22 -19.13
CA ALA A 155 -8.99 1.98 -19.00
C ALA A 155 -8.80 3.45 -19.43
N ARG A 156 -9.80 3.99 -20.13
CA ARG A 156 -9.79 5.36 -20.68
C ARG A 156 -10.93 6.24 -20.18
N ASP A 157 -11.77 5.69 -19.32
CA ASP A 157 -12.93 6.38 -18.76
C ASP A 157 -13.32 5.80 -17.39
N ILE A 158 -14.03 6.60 -16.59
CA ILE A 158 -14.45 6.25 -15.22
C ILE A 158 -15.48 5.12 -15.21
N ARG A 159 -16.33 5.00 -16.23
CA ARG A 159 -17.34 3.94 -16.29
C ARG A 159 -16.69 2.56 -16.41
N THR A 160 -15.64 2.46 -17.22
CA THR A 160 -14.82 1.24 -17.34
C THR A 160 -14.16 0.91 -15.99
N LEU A 161 -13.58 1.91 -15.30
CA LEU A 161 -12.99 1.70 -13.98
C LEU A 161 -14.00 1.27 -12.92
N ALA A 162 -15.24 1.78 -12.96
CA ALA A 162 -16.30 1.35 -12.05
C ALA A 162 -16.68 -0.13 -12.24
N VAL A 163 -16.70 -0.60 -13.50
CA VAL A 163 -16.88 -2.04 -13.79
C VAL A 163 -15.71 -2.85 -13.24
N LEU A 164 -14.47 -2.40 -13.45
CA LEU A 164 -13.27 -3.06 -12.95
C LEU A 164 -13.21 -3.12 -11.42
N ALA A 165 -13.65 -2.07 -10.71
CA ALA A 165 -13.78 -2.08 -9.26
C ALA A 165 -14.73 -3.21 -8.79
N GLY A 166 -15.84 -3.42 -9.49
CA GLY A 166 -16.74 -4.55 -9.24
C GLY A 166 -16.05 -5.91 -9.46
N GLN A 167 -15.21 -6.01 -10.50
CA GLN A 167 -14.46 -7.24 -10.79
C GLN A 167 -13.36 -7.50 -9.76
N ILE A 168 -12.69 -6.47 -9.22
CA ILE A 168 -11.75 -6.58 -8.10
C ILE A 168 -12.47 -7.18 -6.89
N ARG A 169 -13.63 -6.63 -6.51
CA ARG A 169 -14.43 -7.16 -5.39
C ARG A 169 -14.82 -8.63 -5.60
N ALA A 170 -15.28 -8.98 -6.80
CA ALA A 170 -15.64 -10.36 -7.14
C ALA A 170 -14.42 -11.31 -7.14
N PHE A 171 -13.26 -10.83 -7.58
CA PHE A 171 -12.02 -11.59 -7.57
C PHE A 171 -11.56 -11.88 -6.14
N VAL A 172 -11.55 -10.87 -5.29
CA VAL A 172 -11.19 -11.02 -3.88
C VAL A 172 -12.16 -11.95 -3.16
N ALA A 173 -13.47 -11.84 -3.42
CA ALA A 173 -14.46 -12.74 -2.85
C ALA A 173 -14.20 -14.21 -3.20
N ARG A 174 -13.74 -14.51 -4.42
CA ARG A 174 -13.31 -15.87 -4.79
C ARG A 174 -12.09 -16.33 -3.99
N LEU A 175 -11.08 -15.47 -3.83
CA LEU A 175 -9.88 -15.82 -3.08
C LEU A 175 -10.17 -16.05 -1.58
N VAL A 176 -11.13 -15.33 -1.01
CA VAL A 176 -11.66 -15.59 0.33
C VAL A 176 -12.27 -16.99 0.40
N ALA A 177 -13.10 -17.37 -0.58
CA ALA A 177 -13.69 -18.71 -0.66
C ALA A 177 -12.63 -19.82 -0.83
N GLU A 178 -11.52 -19.52 -1.50
CA GLU A 178 -10.34 -20.40 -1.64
C GLU A 178 -9.46 -20.44 -0.38
N ARG A 179 -9.82 -19.73 0.69
CA ARG A 179 -9.10 -19.66 1.98
C ARG A 179 -7.66 -19.17 1.83
N VAL A 180 -7.41 -18.24 0.89
CA VAL A 180 -6.15 -17.50 0.83
C VAL A 180 -5.94 -16.75 2.14
N SER A 181 -4.69 -16.64 2.58
CA SER A 181 -4.35 -15.96 3.84
C SER A 181 -4.75 -14.49 3.83
N ALA A 182 -5.13 -13.96 4.99
CA ALA A 182 -5.66 -12.61 5.12
C ALA A 182 -4.65 -11.52 4.76
N ASP A 183 -3.36 -11.75 5.03
CA ASP A 183 -2.27 -10.86 4.63
C ASP A 183 -2.21 -10.74 3.11
N ALA A 184 -2.17 -11.87 2.39
CA ALA A 184 -2.13 -11.90 0.95
C ALA A 184 -3.39 -11.27 0.33
N LEU A 185 -4.56 -11.49 0.94
CA LEU A 185 -5.81 -10.86 0.52
C LEU A 185 -5.80 -9.34 0.71
N CYS A 186 -5.46 -8.83 1.89
CA CYS A 186 -5.43 -7.40 2.18
C CYS A 186 -4.43 -6.67 1.26
N HIS A 187 -3.24 -7.26 1.07
CA HIS A 187 -2.26 -6.73 0.14
C HIS A 187 -2.80 -6.67 -1.29
N ARG A 188 -3.39 -7.77 -1.78
CA ARG A 188 -3.94 -7.84 -3.13
C ARG A 188 -5.07 -6.84 -3.36
N ILE A 189 -5.99 -6.70 -2.40
CA ILE A 189 -7.06 -5.71 -2.44
C ILE A 189 -6.46 -4.30 -2.53
N SER A 190 -5.54 -3.98 -1.61
CA SER A 190 -4.95 -2.65 -1.53
C SER A 190 -4.15 -2.29 -2.79
N SER A 191 -3.37 -3.23 -3.33
CA SER A 191 -2.60 -2.98 -4.56
C SER A 191 -3.48 -2.76 -5.80
N LEU A 192 -4.58 -3.51 -5.93
CA LEU A 192 -5.53 -3.32 -7.04
C LEU A 192 -6.33 -2.02 -6.89
N ASN A 193 -6.73 -1.68 -5.66
CA ASN A 193 -7.41 -0.42 -5.37
C ASN A 193 -6.48 0.77 -5.61
N ASP A 194 -5.23 0.73 -5.14
CA ASP A 194 -4.21 1.74 -5.44
C ASP A 194 -4.08 1.95 -6.95
N LEU A 195 -3.93 0.87 -7.72
CA LEU A 195 -3.80 0.94 -9.17
C LEU A 195 -5.02 1.57 -9.84
N LEU A 196 -6.22 1.24 -9.36
CA LEU A 196 -7.46 1.84 -9.82
C LEU A 196 -7.51 3.33 -9.48
N THR A 197 -7.17 3.71 -8.24
CA THR A 197 -7.12 5.10 -7.80
C THR A 197 -6.11 5.92 -8.61
N LEU A 198 -4.92 5.35 -8.88
CA LEU A 198 -3.93 5.96 -9.77
C LEU A 198 -4.50 6.26 -11.15
N GLN A 199 -5.21 5.30 -11.75
CA GLN A 199 -5.82 5.49 -13.05
C GLN A 199 -6.97 6.50 -13.01
N VAL A 200 -7.79 6.53 -11.95
CA VAL A 200 -8.81 7.56 -11.75
C VAL A 200 -8.17 8.95 -11.71
N ILE A 201 -7.12 9.12 -10.90
CA ILE A 201 -6.41 10.39 -10.78
C ILE A 201 -5.83 10.82 -12.12
N GLU A 202 -5.21 9.91 -12.88
CA GLU A 202 -4.64 10.21 -14.21
C GLU A 202 -5.73 10.71 -15.19
N LEU A 203 -6.86 10.01 -15.28
CA LEU A 203 -7.97 10.37 -16.18
C LEU A 203 -8.64 11.69 -15.80
N VAL A 204 -8.77 11.96 -14.50
CA VAL A 204 -9.33 13.21 -14.01
C VAL A 204 -8.33 14.35 -14.21
N ALA A 205 -7.05 14.15 -13.91
CA ALA A 205 -6.01 15.18 -14.05
C ALA A 205 -5.93 15.74 -15.48
N GLY A 206 -6.13 14.89 -16.50
CA GLY A 206 -6.17 15.33 -17.91
C GLY A 206 -7.30 16.32 -18.26
N GLN A 207 -8.23 16.58 -17.35
CA GLN A 207 -9.36 17.51 -17.52
C GLN A 207 -9.15 18.85 -16.81
N PHE A 208 -8.07 19.00 -16.04
CA PHE A 208 -7.79 20.19 -15.23
C PHE A 208 -6.44 20.80 -15.61
N ASP A 209 -6.36 22.13 -15.55
CA ASP A 209 -5.10 22.86 -15.60
C ASP A 209 -4.51 22.92 -14.18
N LEU A 210 -3.68 21.94 -13.85
CA LEU A 210 -3.12 21.80 -12.51
C LEU A 210 -1.91 22.73 -12.32
N PRO A 211 -1.78 23.40 -11.16
CA PRO A 211 -0.62 24.24 -10.87
C PRO A 211 0.71 23.50 -11.05
N TYR A 212 1.68 24.18 -11.66
CA TYR A 212 3.03 23.65 -11.88
C TYR A 212 3.92 23.80 -10.63
N VAL A 213 3.47 23.18 -9.54
CA VAL A 213 4.21 23.06 -8.28
C VAL A 213 4.34 21.60 -7.90
N PRO A 214 5.34 21.20 -7.11
CA PRO A 214 5.36 19.88 -6.50
C PRO A 214 4.09 19.64 -5.68
N TRP A 215 3.38 18.54 -5.95
CA TRP A 215 2.23 18.11 -5.15
C TRP A 215 2.10 16.60 -5.14
N CYS A 216 1.43 16.05 -4.13
CA CYS A 216 1.17 14.63 -3.99
C CYS A 216 -0.21 14.36 -3.38
N TRP A 217 -0.94 13.41 -3.96
CA TRP A 217 -2.11 12.78 -3.37
C TRP A 217 -1.69 11.83 -2.25
N LEU A 218 -2.32 11.99 -1.10
CA LEU A 218 -2.09 11.22 0.10
C LEU A 218 -3.23 10.22 0.29
N VAL A 219 -2.90 9.06 0.84
CA VAL A 219 -3.85 8.10 1.36
C VAL A 219 -3.56 7.83 2.83
N PHE A 220 -4.61 7.62 3.61
CA PHE A 220 -4.55 7.45 5.06
C PHE A 220 -5.18 6.13 5.49
N GLY A 221 -5.14 5.85 6.80
CA GLY A 221 -5.86 4.72 7.36
C GLY A 221 -5.47 3.39 6.72
N SER A 222 -6.45 2.53 6.43
CA SER A 222 -6.18 1.20 5.87
C SER A 222 -5.52 1.24 4.49
N GLU A 223 -5.80 2.24 3.66
CA GLU A 223 -5.14 2.39 2.36
C GLU A 223 -3.67 2.81 2.52
N GLY A 224 -3.39 3.71 3.48
CA GLY A 224 -2.03 4.08 3.85
C GLY A 224 -1.21 2.94 4.44
N ARG A 225 -1.85 1.95 5.10
CA ARG A 225 -1.22 0.74 5.64
C ARG A 225 -1.15 -0.46 4.68
N LEU A 226 -1.80 -0.37 3.51
CA LEU A 226 -2.07 -1.51 2.62
C LEU A 226 -2.81 -2.67 3.29
N GLU A 227 -3.83 -2.32 4.07
CA GLU A 227 -4.67 -3.24 4.84
C GLU A 227 -6.16 -3.07 4.50
N GLN A 228 -6.47 -2.63 3.27
CA GLN A 228 -7.85 -2.47 2.84
C GLN A 228 -8.57 -3.82 2.79
N THR A 229 -9.85 -3.76 3.14
CA THR A 229 -10.81 -4.88 3.03
C THR A 229 -11.86 -4.56 1.97
N LEU A 230 -12.82 -5.45 1.72
CA LEU A 230 -13.87 -5.23 0.71
C LEU A 230 -14.78 -4.04 1.03
N ALA A 231 -15.03 -3.81 2.32
CA ALA A 231 -15.71 -2.60 2.80
C ALA A 231 -14.66 -1.54 3.15
N THR A 232 -14.41 -0.61 2.23
CA THR A 232 -13.55 0.55 2.44
C THR A 232 -14.23 1.80 1.91
N ASP A 233 -14.10 2.90 2.64
CA ASP A 233 -14.37 4.26 2.20
C ASP A 233 -13.08 4.95 1.75
N GLN A 234 -13.20 6.21 1.36
CA GLN A 234 -12.09 7.06 0.92
C GLN A 234 -11.46 7.82 2.08
N ASP A 235 -10.20 7.54 2.43
CA ASP A 235 -9.42 8.36 3.36
C ASP A 235 -8.20 8.94 2.63
N ASN A 236 -8.32 10.15 2.10
CA ASN A 236 -7.28 10.78 1.29
C ASN A 236 -7.10 12.27 1.54
N GLY A 237 -6.00 12.82 1.04
CA GLY A 237 -5.62 14.23 1.18
C GLY A 237 -4.71 14.68 0.04
N LEU A 238 -4.33 15.94 0.04
CA LEU A 238 -3.39 16.51 -0.93
C LEU A 238 -2.36 17.36 -0.19
N ILE A 239 -1.10 17.15 -0.53
CA ILE A 239 0.04 17.97 -0.09
C ILE A 239 0.63 18.69 -1.29
N PHE A 240 0.98 19.96 -1.13
CA PHE A 240 1.66 20.73 -2.17
C PHE A 240 2.70 21.68 -1.59
N ASP A 241 3.66 22.06 -2.41
CA ASP A 241 4.66 23.06 -2.05
C ASP A 241 4.14 24.48 -2.29
N ALA A 242 4.48 25.40 -1.38
CA ALA A 242 4.06 26.80 -1.44
C ALA A 242 5.08 27.68 -0.69
N GLU A 243 5.43 28.84 -1.24
CA GLU A 243 6.44 29.73 -0.66
C GLU A 243 5.87 30.66 0.42
N SER A 244 4.53 30.76 0.52
CA SER A 244 3.85 31.60 1.51
C SER A 244 2.41 31.17 1.76
N ASP A 245 1.81 31.61 2.87
CA ASP A 245 0.39 31.36 3.19
C ASP A 245 -0.57 31.90 2.12
N ALA A 246 -0.24 33.06 1.54
CA ALA A 246 -1.04 33.67 0.48
C ALA A 246 -1.01 32.82 -0.80
N GLU A 247 0.16 32.28 -1.15
CA GLU A 247 0.28 31.34 -2.24
C GLU A 247 -0.42 30.01 -1.92
N ALA A 248 -0.30 29.51 -0.69
CA ALA A 248 -0.94 28.26 -0.28
C ALA A 248 -2.46 28.33 -0.42
N ALA A 249 -3.07 29.44 -0.03
CA ALA A 249 -4.50 29.68 -0.22
C ALA A 249 -4.90 29.68 -1.71
N ARG A 250 -4.10 30.31 -2.57
CA ARG A 250 -4.33 30.34 -4.03
C ARG A 250 -4.19 28.96 -4.65
N LEU A 251 -3.13 28.22 -4.33
CA LEU A 251 -2.88 26.87 -4.84
C LEU A 251 -3.96 25.89 -4.38
N ARG A 252 -4.35 25.94 -3.11
CA ARG A 252 -5.49 25.15 -2.59
C ARG A 252 -6.76 25.42 -3.39
N ALA A 253 -7.10 26.68 -3.64
CA ALA A 253 -8.27 27.03 -4.44
C ALA A 253 -8.22 26.43 -5.85
N ALA A 254 -7.03 26.33 -6.45
CA ALA A 254 -6.82 25.70 -7.76
C ALA A 254 -6.89 24.15 -7.71
N PHE A 255 -6.39 23.51 -6.66
CA PHE A 255 -6.43 22.04 -6.51
C PHE A 255 -7.80 21.50 -6.12
N LEU A 256 -8.59 22.26 -5.35
CA LEU A 256 -9.86 21.79 -4.78
C LEU A 256 -10.88 21.29 -5.81
N PRO A 257 -11.13 21.95 -6.96
CA PRO A 257 -12.00 21.41 -8.00
C PRO A 257 -11.54 20.05 -8.54
N PHE A 258 -10.24 19.91 -8.80
CA PHE A 258 -9.64 18.65 -9.24
C PHE A 258 -9.81 17.56 -8.17
N ALA A 259 -9.47 17.87 -6.90
CA ALA A 259 -9.54 16.91 -5.82
C ALA A 259 -10.98 16.41 -5.58
N ARG A 260 -11.97 17.30 -5.65
CA ARG A 260 -13.40 16.91 -5.60
C ARG A 260 -13.79 16.01 -6.75
N ALA A 261 -13.38 16.32 -7.98
CA ALA A 261 -13.67 15.48 -9.13
C ALA A 261 -13.04 14.07 -9.01
N VAL A 262 -11.84 13.96 -8.45
CA VAL A 262 -11.25 12.65 -8.11
C VAL A 262 -12.08 11.91 -7.08
N ASN A 263 -12.49 12.57 -5.98
CA ASN A 263 -13.30 11.94 -4.94
C ASN A 263 -14.66 11.46 -5.47
N GLU A 264 -15.32 12.24 -6.33
CA GLU A 264 -16.57 11.87 -7.00
C GLU A 264 -16.39 10.70 -7.98
N ALA A 265 -15.27 10.67 -8.73
CA ALA A 265 -14.96 9.56 -9.62
C ALA A 265 -14.67 8.26 -8.87
N LEU A 266 -14.00 8.33 -7.70
CA LEU A 266 -13.81 7.20 -6.81
C LEU A 266 -15.14 6.70 -6.21
N ASP A 267 -16.04 7.61 -5.83
CA ASP A 267 -17.39 7.28 -5.38
C ASP A 267 -18.17 6.52 -6.46
N ALA A 268 -18.09 6.99 -7.72
CA ALA A 268 -18.66 6.30 -8.87
C ALA A 268 -18.06 4.91 -9.12
N CYS A 269 -16.81 4.67 -8.70
CA CYS A 269 -16.17 3.34 -8.74
C CYS A 269 -16.57 2.44 -7.55
N GLY A 270 -17.38 2.94 -6.63
CA GLY A 270 -17.84 2.21 -5.44
C GLY A 270 -16.91 2.34 -4.23
N PHE A 271 -16.10 3.39 -4.17
CA PHE A 271 -15.39 3.82 -2.96
C PHE A 271 -16.18 4.96 -2.33
N PRO A 272 -17.11 4.70 -1.42
CA PRO A 272 -18.04 5.72 -0.92
C PRO A 272 -17.30 6.92 -0.30
N LEU A 273 -17.86 8.12 -0.47
CA LEU A 273 -17.39 9.32 0.22
C LEU A 273 -17.31 9.08 1.74
N CYS A 274 -16.21 9.51 2.36
CA CYS A 274 -15.98 9.30 3.78
C CYS A 274 -16.93 10.16 4.63
N LYS A 275 -17.62 9.53 5.58
CA LYS A 275 -18.56 10.20 6.50
C LYS A 275 -17.89 11.23 7.40
N GLY A 276 -16.60 11.04 7.68
CA GLY A 276 -15.76 11.99 8.43
C GLY A 276 -15.22 13.14 7.58
N ASN A 277 -15.54 13.17 6.28
CA ASN A 277 -15.05 14.16 5.33
C ASN A 277 -13.51 14.23 5.24
N ILE A 278 -12.83 13.08 5.39
CA ILE A 278 -11.38 12.92 5.30
C ILE A 278 -11.00 12.65 3.85
N MET A 279 -11.13 13.69 3.03
CA MET A 279 -10.93 13.62 1.58
C MET A 279 -10.19 14.86 1.08
N ALA A 280 -9.39 14.72 0.03
CA ALA A 280 -8.63 15.80 -0.58
C ALA A 280 -9.51 16.95 -1.12
N GLY A 281 -10.76 16.66 -1.49
CA GLY A 281 -11.75 17.68 -1.87
C GLY A 281 -12.21 18.59 -0.72
N ASN A 282 -11.88 18.26 0.53
CA ASN A 282 -12.09 19.10 1.71
C ASN A 282 -10.87 20.05 1.88
N PRO A 283 -11.07 21.38 1.96
CA PRO A 283 -9.99 22.34 2.19
C PRO A 283 -9.14 22.06 3.43
N GLN A 284 -9.68 21.37 4.44
CA GLN A 284 -8.94 20.98 5.64
C GLN A 284 -7.84 19.95 5.35
N TRP A 285 -7.95 19.18 4.26
CA TRP A 285 -7.02 18.10 3.90
C TRP A 285 -6.32 18.32 2.55
N CYS A 286 -6.47 19.52 1.99
CA CYS A 286 -5.73 19.99 0.83
C CYS A 286 -4.80 21.11 1.27
N LEU A 287 -3.64 20.74 1.82
CA LEU A 287 -2.77 21.64 2.58
C LEU A 287 -1.39 21.76 1.96
N SER A 288 -0.72 22.89 2.21
CA SER A 288 0.71 23.01 1.93
C SER A 288 1.52 22.12 2.87
N ILE A 289 2.81 21.91 2.57
CA ILE A 289 3.72 21.16 3.44
C ILE A 289 3.78 21.77 4.85
N ASP A 290 3.88 23.09 4.96
CA ASP A 290 3.99 23.78 6.25
C ASP A 290 2.68 23.76 7.04
N GLU A 291 1.54 23.78 6.35
CA GLU A 291 0.23 23.59 6.98
C GLU A 291 0.06 22.16 7.52
N TRP A 292 0.50 21.14 6.76
CA TRP A 292 0.53 19.76 7.26
C TRP A 292 1.42 19.65 8.51
N ARG A 293 2.63 20.20 8.48
CA ARG A 293 3.53 20.25 9.66
C ARG A 293 2.85 20.91 10.85
N THR A 294 2.18 22.03 10.63
CA THR A 294 1.45 22.77 11.67
C THR A 294 0.31 21.93 12.27
N ALA A 295 -0.46 21.23 11.42
CA ALA A 295 -1.52 20.33 11.86
C ALA A 295 -0.96 19.20 12.75
N PHE A 296 0.11 18.53 12.30
CA PHE A 296 0.79 17.50 13.08
C PHE A 296 1.37 18.03 14.40
N LEU A 297 2.06 19.18 14.40
CA LEU A 297 2.56 19.81 15.63
C LEU A 297 1.44 20.12 16.61
N THR A 298 0.29 20.55 16.11
CA THR A 298 -0.89 20.83 16.95
C THR A 298 -1.38 19.55 17.62
N TRP A 299 -1.48 18.45 16.88
CA TRP A 299 -1.90 17.16 17.43
C TRP A 299 -0.89 16.59 18.45
N LEU A 300 0.41 16.77 18.20
CA LEU A 300 1.48 16.34 19.11
C LEU A 300 1.56 17.19 20.39
N SER A 301 1.37 18.50 20.29
CA SER A 301 1.49 19.41 21.44
C SER A 301 0.23 19.45 22.32
N THR A 302 -0.94 19.27 21.72
CA THR A 302 -2.25 19.41 22.39
C THR A 302 -3.12 18.17 22.11
N PRO A 303 -2.88 17.04 22.80
CA PRO A 303 -3.54 15.76 22.53
C PRO A 303 -4.98 15.70 23.09
N GLN A 304 -5.84 16.58 22.61
CA GLN A 304 -7.28 16.55 22.88
C GLN A 304 -7.97 15.42 22.09
N PRO A 305 -9.20 15.01 22.42
CA PRO A 305 -9.86 13.87 21.79
C PRO A 305 -9.89 13.91 20.25
N GLU A 306 -10.12 15.09 19.65
CA GLU A 306 -10.08 15.26 18.19
C GLU A 306 -8.67 15.07 17.61
N ALA A 307 -7.63 15.57 18.29
CA ALA A 307 -6.24 15.35 17.90
C ALA A 307 -5.89 13.85 17.93
N LEU A 308 -6.33 13.11 18.96
CA LEU A 308 -6.10 11.66 19.06
C LEU A 308 -6.86 10.89 17.98
N LEU A 309 -8.09 11.31 17.66
CA LEU A 309 -8.86 10.76 16.54
C LEU A 309 -8.11 10.97 15.21
N ASN A 310 -7.70 12.20 14.92
CA ASN A 310 -6.92 12.55 13.73
C ASN A 310 -5.60 11.77 13.70
N SER A 311 -4.90 11.67 14.82
CA SER A 311 -3.67 10.88 14.94
C SER A 311 -3.88 9.40 14.64
N SER A 312 -5.06 8.85 14.93
CA SER A 312 -5.38 7.46 14.58
C SER A 312 -5.64 7.22 13.08
N ILE A 313 -5.64 8.29 12.27
CA ILE A 313 -5.91 8.25 10.83
C ILE A 313 -4.71 8.77 10.05
N PHE A 314 -4.31 10.02 10.29
CA PHE A 314 -3.31 10.74 9.49
C PHE A 314 -1.87 10.30 9.74
N PHE A 315 -1.59 9.54 10.81
CA PHE A 315 -0.23 9.01 11.04
C PHE A 315 0.01 7.72 10.25
N ASP A 316 -1.02 7.17 9.64
CA ASP A 316 -0.92 6.10 8.64
C ASP A 316 -0.94 6.67 7.24
N LEU A 317 -0.09 7.68 7.00
CA LEU A 317 -0.05 8.35 5.72
C LEU A 317 0.95 7.72 4.75
N ARG A 318 0.57 7.66 3.49
CA ARG A 318 1.41 7.27 2.36
C ARG A 318 1.09 8.14 1.14
N GLY A 319 2.11 8.46 0.35
CA GLY A 319 1.92 9.13 -0.94
C GLY A 319 1.46 8.11 -1.97
N LEU A 320 0.44 8.46 -2.77
CA LEU A 320 -0.10 7.60 -3.82
C LEU A 320 0.24 8.13 -5.22
N TYR A 321 -0.04 9.41 -5.50
CA TYR A 321 0.15 9.98 -6.84
C TYR A 321 0.82 11.34 -6.75
N GLY A 322 1.89 11.61 -7.51
CA GLY A 322 2.58 12.90 -7.48
C GLY A 322 4.01 12.81 -6.98
N GLN A 323 4.51 13.90 -6.40
CA GLN A 323 5.87 14.04 -5.90
C GLN A 323 5.97 13.41 -4.50
N GLU A 324 6.21 12.10 -4.43
CA GLU A 324 6.28 11.36 -3.17
C GLU A 324 7.35 11.86 -2.18
N SER A 325 8.41 12.52 -2.67
CA SER A 325 9.46 13.07 -1.80
C SER A 325 8.88 14.03 -0.74
N LEU A 326 7.85 14.81 -1.10
CA LEU A 326 7.15 15.69 -0.15
C LEU A 326 6.60 14.90 1.04
N VAL A 327 6.00 13.75 0.74
CA VAL A 327 5.37 12.87 1.73
C VAL A 327 6.43 12.17 2.57
N ASN A 328 7.47 11.65 1.93
CA ASN A 328 8.56 10.96 2.62
C ASN A 328 9.29 11.89 3.59
N ASP A 329 9.52 13.14 3.19
CA ASP A 329 10.17 14.14 4.05
C ASP A 329 9.26 14.57 5.20
N LEU A 330 7.95 14.74 4.94
CA LEU A 330 6.96 15.00 5.99
C LEU A 330 6.91 13.85 7.01
N ARG A 331 6.95 12.58 6.56
CA ARG A 331 6.94 11.40 7.45
C ARG A 331 8.21 11.30 8.28
N LYS A 332 9.38 11.50 7.68
CA LYS A 332 10.67 11.55 8.40
C LYS A 332 10.65 12.63 9.47
N TRP A 333 10.18 13.82 9.11
CA TRP A 333 10.01 14.92 10.05
C TRP A 333 9.00 14.57 11.16
N LEU A 334 7.86 13.97 10.82
CA LEU A 334 6.83 13.59 11.81
C LEU A 334 7.37 12.58 12.82
N LEU A 335 8.08 11.55 12.37
CA LEU A 335 8.65 10.52 13.25
C LEU A 335 9.69 11.11 14.21
N SER A 336 10.58 11.97 13.71
CA SER A 336 11.60 12.61 14.55
C SER A 336 11.01 13.55 15.61
N HIS A 337 9.83 14.13 15.32
CA HIS A 337 9.12 14.99 16.27
C HIS A 337 8.26 14.17 17.23
N ALA A 338 7.44 13.24 16.75
CA ALA A 338 6.50 12.49 17.59
C ALA A 338 7.17 11.80 18.79
N SER A 339 8.39 11.25 18.60
CA SER A 339 9.16 10.63 19.69
C SER A 339 9.56 11.58 20.81
N THR A 340 9.57 12.90 20.58
CA THR A 340 9.94 13.93 21.58
C THR A 340 8.74 14.45 22.38
N TYR A 341 7.51 13.99 22.10
CA TYR A 341 6.28 14.38 22.82
C TYR A 341 5.76 13.23 23.70
N PRO A 342 6.36 12.97 24.87
CA PRO A 342 5.95 11.85 25.74
C PRO A 342 4.51 11.98 26.25
N ILE A 343 4.01 13.20 26.46
CA ILE A 343 2.61 13.45 26.86
C ILE A 343 1.64 13.00 25.76
N PHE A 344 1.96 13.24 24.49
CA PHE A 344 1.16 12.75 23.37
C PHE A 344 1.16 11.23 23.29
N LEU A 345 2.34 10.58 23.41
CA LEU A 345 2.42 9.11 23.41
C LEU A 345 1.64 8.51 24.57
N ARG A 346 1.72 9.11 25.76
CA ARG A 346 0.91 8.75 26.93
C ARG A 346 -0.58 8.89 26.63
N ALA A 347 -1.03 10.03 26.08
CA ALA A 347 -2.43 10.26 25.74
C ALA A 347 -2.94 9.28 24.66
N MET A 348 -2.12 8.94 23.67
CA MET A 348 -2.43 7.89 22.69
C MET A 348 -2.64 6.53 23.37
N VAL A 349 -1.78 6.16 24.32
CA VAL A 349 -1.92 4.92 25.10
C VAL A 349 -3.18 4.95 25.97
N GLU A 350 -3.44 6.05 26.68
CA GLU A 350 -4.66 6.22 27.48
C GLU A 350 -5.92 6.12 26.62
N ASN A 351 -5.92 6.66 25.40
CA ASN A 351 -7.04 6.53 24.46
C ASN A 351 -7.29 5.06 24.05
N THR A 352 -6.24 4.22 23.95
CA THR A 352 -6.43 2.78 23.70
C THR A 352 -7.10 2.05 24.88
N MET A 353 -7.10 2.62 26.08
CA MET A 353 -7.75 2.05 27.27
C MET A 353 -9.26 2.27 27.29
N ASN A 354 -9.79 3.17 26.45
CA ASN A 354 -11.24 3.30 26.23
C ASN A 354 -11.83 2.11 25.45
N TRP A 355 -11.01 1.12 25.12
CA TRP A 355 -11.46 -0.14 24.52
C TRP A 355 -12.06 -1.07 25.58
N ASP A 356 -13.31 -1.44 25.35
CA ASP A 356 -13.99 -2.48 26.09
C ASP A 356 -13.68 -3.86 25.49
N SER A 357 -13.03 -4.73 26.26
CA SER A 357 -12.78 -6.12 25.83
C SER A 357 -14.09 -6.86 25.52
N PRO A 358 -14.23 -7.49 24.34
CA PRO A 358 -15.39 -8.30 24.03
C PRO A 358 -15.30 -9.71 24.67
N LEU A 359 -14.44 -9.90 25.67
CA LEU A 359 -14.34 -11.13 26.45
C LEU A 359 -14.99 -10.96 27.83
N ASN A 360 -15.74 -11.96 28.26
CA ASN A 360 -16.25 -12.03 29.63
C ASN A 360 -15.14 -12.53 30.57
N TRP A 361 -15.32 -12.30 31.87
CA TRP A 361 -14.47 -12.86 32.92
C TRP A 361 -14.57 -14.40 33.02
N TRP A 362 -15.66 -14.98 32.49
CA TRP A 362 -15.80 -16.40 32.19
C TRP A 362 -15.59 -16.66 30.70
N LYS A 363 -15.48 -17.94 30.31
CA LYS A 363 -15.09 -18.39 28.95
C LYS A 363 -15.93 -17.89 27.74
N GLY A 364 -16.84 -16.92 27.85
CA GLY A 364 -17.70 -16.39 26.78
C GLY A 364 -17.34 -14.98 26.29
N PHE A 365 -18.19 -14.43 25.42
CA PHE A 365 -18.05 -13.12 24.79
C PHE A 365 -18.98 -12.06 25.41
N ARG A 366 -18.53 -10.81 25.37
CA ARG A 366 -19.32 -9.60 25.62
C ARG A 366 -19.67 -8.98 24.28
N TYR A 367 -20.96 -8.78 24.03
CA TYR A 367 -21.47 -8.19 22.79
C TYR A 367 -21.55 -6.67 22.90
N ASP A 368 -21.58 -6.02 21.74
CA ASP A 368 -21.82 -4.59 21.67
C ASP A 368 -23.23 -4.22 22.13
N ARG A 369 -23.37 -3.02 22.70
CA ARG A 369 -24.67 -2.45 23.10
C ARG A 369 -25.43 -1.82 21.91
N ASP A 370 -25.22 -2.37 20.72
CA ASP A 370 -25.85 -1.92 19.50
C ASP A 370 -27.24 -2.55 19.38
N LYS A 371 -28.29 -1.71 19.41
CA LYS A 371 -29.68 -2.18 19.37
C LYS A 371 -30.06 -2.75 18.01
N GLU A 372 -29.40 -2.32 16.94
CA GLU A 372 -29.67 -2.79 15.59
C GLU A 372 -29.02 -4.16 15.33
N PHE A 373 -27.92 -4.46 16.05
CA PHE A 373 -27.13 -5.68 15.87
C PHE A 373 -26.86 -6.40 17.20
N PRO A 374 -27.90 -6.92 17.88
CA PRO A 374 -27.74 -7.62 19.15
C PRO A 374 -26.89 -8.89 18.96
N HIS A 375 -26.17 -9.30 20.02
CA HIS A 375 -25.33 -10.51 20.02
C HIS A 375 -24.16 -10.51 19.02
N THR A 376 -23.72 -9.35 18.56
CA THR A 376 -22.57 -9.25 17.66
C THR A 376 -21.39 -8.49 18.28
N ILE A 377 -20.20 -8.72 17.73
CA ILE A 377 -18.97 -8.00 18.04
C ILE A 377 -18.49 -7.32 16.76
N ASP A 378 -18.25 -6.01 16.81
CA ASP A 378 -17.55 -5.30 15.73
C ASP A 378 -16.05 -5.65 15.76
N LEU A 379 -15.62 -6.51 14.83
CA LEU A 379 -14.23 -6.95 14.70
C LEU A 379 -13.29 -5.86 14.20
N LYS A 380 -13.79 -4.81 13.53
CA LYS A 380 -12.95 -3.65 13.17
C LYS A 380 -12.61 -2.88 14.43
N LYS A 381 -13.63 -2.55 15.23
CA LYS A 381 -13.49 -1.74 16.44
C LYS A 381 -12.79 -2.49 17.57
N HIS A 382 -13.21 -3.73 17.84
CA HIS A 382 -12.74 -4.48 19.01
C HIS A 382 -11.63 -5.49 18.69
N GLY A 383 -11.46 -5.86 17.42
CA GLY A 383 -10.47 -6.82 16.97
C GLY A 383 -9.24 -6.14 16.38
N SER A 384 -9.34 -5.60 15.15
CA SER A 384 -8.19 -5.14 14.38
C SER A 384 -7.63 -3.80 14.87
N ARG A 385 -8.50 -2.82 15.20
CA ARG A 385 -8.07 -1.46 15.58
C ARG A 385 -7.09 -1.43 16.76
N PRO A 386 -7.28 -2.20 17.86
CA PRO A 386 -6.29 -2.22 18.95
C PRO A 386 -4.87 -2.65 18.54
N PHE A 387 -4.72 -3.60 17.60
CA PHE A 387 -3.41 -3.96 17.07
C PHE A 387 -2.80 -2.81 16.28
N VAL A 388 -3.61 -2.18 15.40
CA VAL A 388 -3.20 -1.04 14.58
C VAL A 388 -2.74 0.12 15.49
N ASP A 389 -3.53 0.46 16.50
CA ASP A 389 -3.24 1.57 17.41
C ASP A 389 -1.95 1.30 18.21
N ALA A 390 -1.77 0.09 18.71
CA ALA A 390 -0.54 -0.29 19.41
C ALA A 390 0.69 -0.27 18.50
N ALA A 391 0.59 -0.86 17.32
CA ALA A 391 1.67 -0.87 16.34
C ALA A 391 2.07 0.56 15.94
N ARG A 392 1.09 1.45 15.79
CA ARG A 392 1.32 2.88 15.50
C ARG A 392 2.02 3.59 16.65
N ILE A 393 1.57 3.38 17.89
CA ILE A 393 2.21 3.98 19.07
C ILE A 393 3.68 3.57 19.16
N TYR A 394 3.97 2.28 18.98
CA TYR A 394 5.34 1.79 18.91
C TYR A 394 6.14 2.42 17.78
N ALA A 395 5.56 2.49 16.58
CA ALA A 395 6.22 3.10 15.45
C ALA A 395 6.58 4.57 15.69
N LEU A 396 5.72 5.31 16.36
CA LEU A 396 5.98 6.72 16.69
C LEU A 396 7.03 6.89 17.77
N ALA A 397 6.99 6.06 18.81
CA ALA A 397 7.97 6.11 19.88
C ALA A 397 9.37 5.69 19.41
N MET A 398 9.44 4.73 18.48
CA MET A 398 10.68 4.10 18.01
C MET A 398 11.12 4.61 16.63
N GLN A 399 10.45 5.62 16.09
CA GLN A 399 10.71 6.20 14.76
C GLN A 399 10.72 5.19 13.61
N ILE A 400 9.82 4.19 13.66
CA ILE A 400 9.71 3.15 12.64
C ILE A 400 9.01 3.74 11.39
N PRO A 401 9.64 3.66 10.20
CA PRO A 401 9.12 4.28 8.98
C PRO A 401 8.01 3.49 8.30
N ASP A 402 7.68 2.28 8.73
CA ASP A 402 6.58 1.50 8.16
C ASP A 402 5.20 2.07 8.55
N THR A 403 4.21 1.91 7.67
CA THR A 403 2.79 2.13 8.00
C THR A 403 2.05 0.84 8.32
N ASN A 404 2.41 -0.26 7.66
CA ASN A 404 1.75 -1.55 7.82
C ASN A 404 1.86 -2.05 9.28
N THR A 405 0.74 -2.52 9.83
CA THR A 405 0.61 -2.95 11.23
C THR A 405 1.55 -4.11 11.53
N VAL A 406 1.62 -5.10 10.64
CA VAL A 406 2.43 -6.30 10.85
C VAL A 406 3.91 -5.95 10.80
N GLU A 407 4.34 -5.13 9.84
CA GLU A 407 5.74 -4.68 9.77
C GLU A 407 6.12 -3.85 11.00
N ARG A 408 5.26 -2.94 11.44
CA ARG A 408 5.46 -2.19 12.68
C ARG A 408 5.58 -3.10 13.90
N LEU A 409 4.72 -4.13 14.01
CA LEU A 409 4.78 -5.09 15.11
C LEU A 409 6.06 -5.94 15.05
N ARG A 410 6.50 -6.35 13.85
CA ARG A 410 7.76 -7.09 13.67
C ARG A 410 8.94 -6.28 14.16
N VAL A 411 9.12 -5.07 13.61
CA VAL A 411 10.24 -4.19 13.93
C VAL A 411 10.22 -3.78 15.40
N SER A 412 9.06 -3.36 15.93
CA SER A 412 8.95 -2.97 17.35
C SER A 412 9.08 -4.14 18.32
N GLY A 413 8.59 -5.32 17.95
CA GLY A 413 8.73 -6.55 18.73
C GLY A 413 10.20 -6.96 18.86
N GLU A 414 10.92 -7.03 17.73
CA GLU A 414 12.35 -7.38 17.70
C GLU A 414 13.19 -6.38 18.49
N GLN A 415 13.04 -5.08 18.23
CA GLN A 415 13.77 -4.02 18.95
C GLN A 415 13.37 -3.95 20.44
N GLY A 416 12.13 -4.30 20.77
CA GLY A 416 11.60 -4.35 22.13
C GLY A 416 11.87 -5.66 22.87
N GLY A 417 12.68 -6.57 22.32
CA GLY A 417 13.05 -7.84 22.97
C GLY A 417 11.89 -8.82 23.16
N MET A 418 10.85 -8.75 22.33
CA MET A 418 9.77 -9.73 22.31
C MET A 418 10.30 -11.06 21.76
N ALA A 419 9.93 -12.18 22.38
CA ALA A 419 10.32 -13.49 21.87
C ALA A 419 9.67 -13.74 20.49
N ALA A 420 10.38 -14.42 19.59
CA ALA A 420 9.90 -14.66 18.22
C ALA A 420 8.54 -15.38 18.18
N ASP A 421 8.32 -16.36 19.08
CA ASP A 421 7.05 -17.08 19.18
C ASP A 421 5.91 -16.18 19.69
N GLU A 422 6.19 -15.27 20.63
CA GLU A 422 5.21 -14.30 21.12
C GLU A 422 4.78 -13.34 20.01
N LEU A 423 5.75 -12.85 19.23
CA LEU A 423 5.51 -11.99 18.08
C LEU A 423 4.71 -12.70 16.97
N ALA A 424 5.04 -13.96 16.69
CA ALA A 424 4.31 -14.77 15.71
C ALA A 424 2.83 -14.94 16.10
N VAL A 425 2.56 -15.26 17.38
CA VAL A 425 1.19 -15.37 17.90
C VAL A 425 0.41 -14.06 17.79
N LEU A 426 1.07 -12.92 18.03
CA LEU A 426 0.44 -11.60 17.90
C LEU A 426 0.04 -11.31 16.44
N ILE A 427 0.92 -11.62 15.49
CA ILE A 427 0.68 -11.44 14.05
C ILE A 427 -0.43 -12.37 13.56
N ASP A 428 -0.39 -13.64 13.97
CA ASP A 428 -1.41 -14.63 13.61
C ASP A 428 -2.80 -14.24 14.15
N ALA A 429 -2.86 -13.69 15.36
CA ALA A 429 -4.08 -13.14 15.94
C ALA A 429 -4.66 -11.98 15.09
N PHE A 430 -3.82 -11.04 14.66
CA PHE A 430 -4.24 -9.95 13.79
C PHE A 430 -4.75 -10.47 12.44
N HIS A 431 -4.02 -11.37 11.79
CA HIS A 431 -4.43 -11.98 10.53
C HIS A 431 -5.72 -12.78 10.65
N HIS A 432 -5.92 -13.50 11.75
CA HIS A 432 -7.15 -14.24 11.99
C HIS A 432 -8.36 -13.31 12.07
N ILE A 433 -8.25 -12.18 12.76
CA ILE A 433 -9.31 -11.17 12.82
C ILE A 433 -9.59 -10.59 11.43
N GLN A 434 -8.55 -10.25 10.66
CA GLN A 434 -8.70 -9.76 9.29
C GLN A 434 -9.40 -10.78 8.39
N ARG A 435 -9.07 -12.07 8.53
CA ARG A 435 -9.73 -13.15 7.80
C ARG A 435 -11.22 -13.21 8.10
N LEU A 436 -11.61 -13.23 9.38
CA LEU A 436 -13.02 -13.27 9.78
C LEU A 436 -13.80 -12.05 9.25
N ARG A 437 -13.17 -10.87 9.26
CA ARG A 437 -13.74 -9.65 8.66
C ARG A 437 -13.98 -9.84 7.17
N LEU A 438 -12.98 -10.32 6.42
CA LEU A 438 -13.11 -10.54 4.98
C LEU A 438 -14.17 -11.60 4.63
N GLU A 439 -14.18 -12.73 5.35
CA GLU A 439 -15.20 -13.78 5.19
C GLU A 439 -16.62 -13.25 5.44
N HIS A 440 -16.80 -12.46 6.49
CA HIS A 440 -18.10 -11.87 6.79
C HIS A 440 -18.52 -10.82 5.74
N GLN A 441 -17.57 -10.01 5.23
CA GLN A 441 -17.83 -9.04 4.17
C GLN A 441 -18.25 -9.69 2.85
N VAL A 442 -17.73 -10.89 2.54
CA VAL A 442 -18.13 -11.66 1.35
C VAL A 442 -19.52 -12.27 1.49
N ASN A 443 -19.84 -12.78 2.69
CA ASN A 443 -21.08 -13.50 2.95
C ASN A 443 -22.26 -12.58 3.35
N GLY A 444 -21.98 -11.33 3.75
CA GLY A 444 -22.97 -10.36 4.20
C GLY A 444 -23.58 -9.51 3.09
N SER A 445 -24.77 -8.96 3.36
CA SER A 445 -25.42 -7.94 2.51
C SER A 445 -24.58 -6.67 2.41
N SER A 446 -24.72 -5.92 1.32
CA SER A 446 -23.91 -4.77 0.87
C SER A 446 -23.81 -3.53 1.79
N VAL A 447 -24.17 -3.64 3.07
CA VAL A 447 -24.16 -2.51 4.02
C VAL A 447 -22.90 -2.56 4.89
N ALA A 448 -22.02 -1.56 4.75
CA ALA A 448 -20.73 -1.47 5.43
C ALA A 448 -20.80 -1.59 6.98
N ALA A 449 -21.91 -1.20 7.61
CA ALA A 449 -22.12 -1.32 9.06
C ALA A 449 -22.34 -2.76 9.55
N VAL A 450 -22.96 -3.61 8.73
CA VAL A 450 -23.12 -5.05 9.00
C VAL A 450 -21.79 -5.77 8.78
N SER A 451 -21.02 -5.28 7.81
CA SER A 451 -19.87 -5.98 7.22
C SER A 451 -18.70 -6.28 8.17
N ASN A 452 -18.59 -5.60 9.32
CA ASN A 452 -17.52 -5.84 10.31
C ASN A 452 -18.01 -6.54 11.60
N ARG A 453 -19.31 -6.82 11.71
CA ARG A 453 -19.92 -7.39 12.92
C ARG A 453 -20.07 -8.89 12.77
N VAL A 454 -19.62 -9.66 13.75
CA VAL A 454 -19.82 -11.13 13.75
C VAL A 454 -20.62 -11.56 14.97
N ASN A 455 -21.50 -12.53 14.80
CA ASN A 455 -22.08 -13.29 15.91
C ASN A 455 -21.13 -14.46 16.24
N PRO A 456 -20.44 -14.46 17.39
CA PRO A 456 -19.51 -15.52 17.76
C PRO A 456 -20.13 -16.91 17.87
N ASP A 457 -21.45 -16.99 18.06
CA ASP A 457 -22.17 -18.27 18.20
C ASP A 457 -22.54 -18.87 16.83
N GLU A 458 -22.41 -18.10 15.75
CA GLU A 458 -22.55 -18.56 14.35
C GLU A 458 -21.19 -18.97 13.74
N LEU A 459 -20.08 -18.69 14.44
CA LEU A 459 -18.75 -19.11 13.99
C LEU A 459 -18.54 -20.62 14.23
N HIS A 460 -17.74 -21.23 13.36
CA HIS A 460 -17.24 -22.59 13.58
C HIS A 460 -16.46 -22.66 14.91
N GLU A 461 -16.55 -23.79 15.63
CA GLU A 461 -15.99 -23.93 16.99
C GLU A 461 -14.50 -23.54 17.07
N LEU A 462 -13.71 -23.97 16.08
CA LEU A 462 -12.29 -23.62 16.00
C LEU A 462 -12.08 -22.10 15.82
N ASP A 463 -12.85 -21.46 14.94
CA ASP A 463 -12.75 -20.01 14.69
C ASP A 463 -13.15 -19.22 15.94
N ARG A 464 -14.16 -19.68 16.66
CA ARG A 464 -14.59 -19.10 17.93
C ARG A 464 -13.49 -19.18 19.00
N LEU A 465 -12.76 -20.31 19.07
CA LEU A 465 -11.62 -20.47 19.98
C LEU A 465 -10.45 -19.57 19.59
N ILE A 466 -10.08 -19.52 18.30
CA ILE A 466 -8.97 -18.69 17.83
C ILE A 466 -9.31 -17.20 17.96
N LEU A 467 -10.54 -16.77 17.67
CA LEU A 467 -10.99 -15.39 17.89
C LEU A 467 -10.82 -14.99 19.37
N LYS A 468 -11.18 -15.88 20.29
CA LYS A 468 -11.02 -15.63 21.71
C LYS A 468 -9.55 -15.49 22.11
N GLU A 469 -8.68 -16.38 21.64
CA GLU A 469 -7.23 -16.23 21.89
C GLU A 469 -6.67 -14.96 21.25
N SER A 470 -7.14 -14.59 20.06
CA SER A 470 -6.74 -13.36 19.37
C SER A 470 -7.08 -12.10 20.17
N LEU A 471 -8.28 -12.07 20.78
CA LEU A 471 -8.71 -10.98 21.65
C LEU A 471 -7.93 -10.92 22.98
N LYS A 472 -7.39 -12.06 23.47
CA LYS A 472 -6.46 -12.03 24.60
C LYS A 472 -5.13 -11.41 24.21
N GLN A 473 -4.66 -11.59 22.97
CA GLN A 473 -3.45 -10.93 22.49
C GLN A 473 -3.61 -9.40 22.48
N VAL A 474 -4.80 -8.88 22.18
CA VAL A 474 -5.10 -7.45 22.36
C VAL A 474 -4.89 -7.01 23.82
N GLN A 475 -5.42 -7.77 24.78
CA GLN A 475 -5.26 -7.45 26.21
C GLN A 475 -3.79 -7.49 26.65
N HIS A 476 -3.01 -8.45 26.12
CA HIS A 476 -1.58 -8.54 26.38
C HIS A 476 -0.82 -7.32 25.84
N LEU A 477 -1.13 -6.93 24.60
CA LEU A 477 -0.54 -5.76 23.94
C LEU A 477 -0.86 -4.46 24.69
N GLN A 478 -2.11 -4.28 25.13
CA GLN A 478 -2.51 -3.13 25.96
C GLN A 478 -1.77 -3.09 27.30
N LYS A 479 -1.66 -4.23 28.00
CA LYS A 479 -0.88 -4.30 29.26
C LYS A 479 0.58 -3.92 29.04
N ARG A 480 1.18 -4.35 27.92
CA ARG A 480 2.56 -4.00 27.56
C ARG A 480 2.72 -2.50 27.33
N LEU A 481 1.81 -1.88 26.59
CA LEU A 481 1.77 -0.42 26.40
C LEU A 481 1.62 0.34 27.73
N THR A 482 0.66 -0.06 28.58
CA THR A 482 0.47 0.55 29.91
C THR A 482 1.73 0.47 30.75
N ARG A 483 2.38 -0.69 30.78
CA ARG A 483 3.63 -0.90 31.52
C ARG A 483 4.74 0.04 31.04
N GLN A 484 4.83 0.26 29.73
CA GLN A 484 5.92 1.04 29.13
C GLN A 484 5.70 2.55 29.19
N TYR A 485 4.46 3.02 29.01
CA TYR A 485 4.19 4.45 28.83
C TYR A 485 3.37 5.09 29.95
N LEU A 486 2.69 4.31 30.79
CA LEU A 486 1.84 4.84 31.88
C LEU A 486 2.40 4.59 33.29
N SER A 487 3.37 3.68 33.43
CA SER A 487 3.85 3.20 34.74
C SER A 487 5.05 3.98 35.30
N GLY A 488 5.22 5.24 34.90
CA GLY A 488 6.24 6.16 35.38
C GLY A 488 5.62 7.46 35.84
#